data_AF-A0A9Q4D5Q4-F1
#
_entry.id   AF-A0A9Q4D5Q4-F1
#
_cell.length_a   1.000
_cell.length_b   1.000
_cell.length_c   1.000
_cell.angle_alpha   90.00
_cell.angle_beta   90.00
_cell.angle_gamma   90.00
#
_symmetry.space_group_name_H-M   'P 1'
#
loop_
_entity.id
_entity.type
_entity.pdbx_description
1 polymer ?
#
loop_
_entity_poly.entity_id
_entity_poly.type
_entity_poly.pdbx_seq_one_letter_code
_entity_poly.pdbx_strand_id
1 'polypeptide(L)'
;MKVRTLVCCGLISVTILSGCGFNHSNDEDSDTSSHTKKTEEHTSQSQSEHTSQHDQATSEGKSHQRHADYDDKALVAMTLHARRVDRYMITAKELKRGKYELQYQGLKGKDKYKSISELQLHKANIEHTPDDMKVYVVQPNKGPYRSYIAVSQKEIILFGSQSPFKFEDMHKGGIKFNTKRIVHKYHKAKDLDEMKDKIKISDQPE
;
A
#
# COMPACT_ATOMS: atom_id res chain seq x y z
N MET A 1 -20.35 53.15 -22.18
CA MET A 1 -19.46 52.04 -22.59
C MET A 1 -18.05 52.59 -22.75
N LYS A 2 -17.08 52.13 -21.96
CA LYS A 2 -15.68 52.53 -22.06
C LYS A 2 -14.83 51.27 -22.01
N VAL A 3 -14.33 50.87 -23.17
CA VAL A 3 -13.40 49.74 -23.35
C VAL A 3 -12.00 50.27 -23.02
N ARG A 4 -11.29 49.61 -22.12
CA ARG A 4 -9.87 49.84 -21.86
C ARG A 4 -9.14 48.51 -21.95
N THR A 5 -8.54 48.30 -23.11
CA THR A 5 -7.57 47.25 -23.40
C THR A 5 -6.23 47.65 -22.78
N LEU A 6 -5.60 46.78 -21.99
CA LEU A 6 -4.20 46.93 -21.59
C LEU A 6 -3.46 45.60 -21.84
N VAL A 7 -2.38 45.72 -22.60
CA VAL A 7 -1.58 44.66 -23.22
C VAL A 7 -0.46 44.20 -22.26
N CYS A 8 -0.11 42.92 -22.42
CA CYS A 8 0.93 42.11 -21.78
C CYS A 8 2.32 42.76 -21.64
N CYS A 9 3.03 42.38 -20.57
CA CYS A 9 4.48 42.10 -20.61
C CYS A 9 4.77 40.93 -19.66
N GLY A 10 5.18 39.80 -20.24
CA GLY A 10 5.70 38.65 -19.50
C GLY A 10 7.17 38.83 -19.14
N LEU A 11 7.59 38.23 -18.04
CA LEU A 11 8.98 37.90 -17.77
C LEU A 11 9.04 36.49 -17.19
N ILE A 12 9.49 35.57 -18.05
CA ILE A 12 9.95 34.23 -17.72
C ILE A 12 11.31 34.40 -17.05
N SER A 13 11.52 33.83 -15.86
CA SER A 13 12.85 33.68 -15.28
C SER A 13 13.12 32.22 -14.94
N VAL A 14 14.21 31.76 -15.54
CA VAL A 14 14.73 30.39 -15.59
C VAL A 14 15.38 30.02 -14.26
N THR A 15 15.11 28.80 -13.79
CA THR A 15 15.78 28.14 -12.67
C THR A 15 17.17 27.64 -13.08
N ILE A 16 18.20 27.90 -12.27
CA ILE A 16 19.48 27.18 -12.35
C ILE A 16 19.61 26.32 -11.09
N LEU A 17 19.72 25.01 -11.29
CA LEU A 17 20.06 24.02 -10.27
C LEU A 17 21.58 23.83 -10.31
N SER A 18 22.27 24.10 -9.20
CA SER A 18 23.67 23.69 -9.01
C SER A 18 23.71 22.78 -7.78
N GLY A 19 23.87 21.49 -8.04
CA GLY A 19 24.27 20.50 -7.03
C GLY A 19 25.78 20.29 -7.11
N CYS A 20 26.40 20.06 -5.96
CA CYS A 20 27.59 19.22 -5.76
C CYS A 20 27.93 19.15 -4.26
N GLY A 21 28.32 17.95 -3.81
CA GLY A 21 29.08 17.77 -2.56
C GLY A 21 28.54 16.73 -1.59
N PHE A 22 28.52 15.44 -1.98
CA PHE A 22 28.53 14.35 -1.01
C PHE A 22 29.97 13.88 -0.85
N ASN A 23 30.54 14.07 0.34
CA ASN A 23 31.81 13.48 0.75
C ASN A 23 31.60 12.00 1.05
N HIS A 24 32.34 11.13 0.38
CA HIS A 24 32.65 9.80 0.91
C HIS A 24 34.02 9.36 0.37
N SER A 25 35.02 9.47 1.23
CA SER A 25 36.30 8.79 1.15
C SER A 25 36.11 7.36 1.64
N ASN A 26 36.50 6.37 0.85
CA ASN A 26 37.04 5.11 1.35
C ASN A 26 37.94 4.49 0.28
N ASP A 27 39.14 4.17 0.75
CA ASP A 27 40.24 3.52 0.06
C ASP A 27 39.84 2.13 -0.47
N GLU A 28 40.29 1.78 -1.67
CA GLU A 28 40.59 0.37 -1.99
C GLU A 28 41.83 0.30 -2.89
N ASP A 29 42.82 -0.43 -2.38
CA ASP A 29 44.08 -0.78 -3.00
C ASP A 29 43.90 -1.54 -4.32
N SER A 30 44.74 -1.18 -5.28
CA SER A 30 45.04 -1.97 -6.45
C SER A 30 46.05 -3.06 -6.10
N ASP A 31 45.77 -4.33 -6.40
CA ASP A 31 46.77 -5.18 -7.06
C ASP A 31 46.16 -6.43 -7.74
N THR A 32 46.04 -6.33 -9.06
CA THR A 32 46.73 -7.16 -10.07
C THR A 32 46.54 -8.69 -10.10
N SER A 33 45.89 -9.15 -11.21
CA SER A 33 46.19 -10.37 -12.01
C SER A 33 45.90 -11.75 -11.38
N SER A 34 45.36 -12.80 -12.02
CA SER A 34 45.20 -13.20 -13.44
C SER A 34 44.13 -14.29 -13.57
N HIS A 35 43.57 -14.42 -14.79
CA HIS A 35 42.83 -15.59 -15.30
C HIS A 35 43.49 -16.94 -14.97
N THR A 36 42.75 -18.06 -14.78
CA THR A 36 42.37 -19.00 -15.87
C THR A 36 41.39 -20.09 -15.37
N LYS A 37 40.61 -20.64 -16.31
CA LYS A 37 39.45 -21.56 -16.21
C LYS A 37 39.79 -23.07 -16.05
N LYS A 38 38.71 -23.83 -15.76
CA LYS A 38 38.36 -25.26 -15.99
C LYS A 38 38.77 -26.26 -14.90
N THR A 39 37.85 -26.85 -14.13
CA THR A 39 36.93 -28.01 -14.36
C THR A 39 37.68 -29.32 -14.61
N GLU A 40 37.63 -30.26 -13.65
CA GLU A 40 36.95 -31.58 -13.72
C GLU A 40 37.27 -32.46 -12.48
N GLU A 41 36.34 -33.35 -12.18
CA GLU A 41 36.19 -34.22 -11.00
C GLU A 41 37.28 -35.29 -10.86
N HIS A 42 37.53 -35.78 -9.63
CA HIS A 42 37.79 -37.19 -9.39
C HIS A 42 37.42 -37.62 -7.96
N THR A 43 36.60 -38.68 -7.91
CA THR A 43 36.14 -39.51 -6.80
C THR A 43 37.25 -40.06 -5.91
N SER A 44 37.00 -40.18 -4.61
CA SER A 44 37.60 -41.23 -3.75
C SER A 44 36.70 -41.54 -2.56
N GLN A 45 36.26 -42.80 -2.47
CA GLN A 45 35.58 -43.41 -1.33
C GLN A 45 36.54 -43.57 -0.14
N SER A 46 36.02 -43.53 1.08
CA SER A 46 36.50 -44.33 2.22
C SER A 46 35.39 -44.56 3.24
N GLN A 47 35.36 -45.80 3.75
CA GLN A 47 34.35 -46.48 4.57
C GLN A 47 34.39 -46.16 6.08
N SER A 48 33.39 -46.73 6.77
CA SER A 48 33.26 -47.06 8.22
C SER A 48 32.74 -45.96 9.14
N GLU A 49 31.84 -46.18 10.11
CA GLU A 49 31.06 -47.36 10.51
C GLU A 49 30.02 -46.88 11.56
N HIS A 50 28.86 -47.55 11.59
CA HIS A 50 27.87 -47.69 12.68
C HIS A 50 27.56 -46.53 13.67
N THR A 51 26.29 -46.14 13.74
CA THR A 51 25.41 -46.49 14.88
C THR A 51 23.95 -46.21 14.54
N SER A 52 23.12 -47.24 14.74
CA SER A 52 21.67 -47.21 14.57
C SER A 52 21.03 -46.38 15.68
N GLN A 53 20.26 -45.35 15.34
CA GLN A 53 19.11 -44.94 16.15
C GLN A 53 17.92 -44.62 15.25
N HIS A 54 16.88 -45.39 15.53
CA HIS A 54 15.54 -45.32 15.00
C HIS A 54 14.82 -44.18 15.70
N ASP A 55 14.61 -43.06 15.01
CA ASP A 55 13.58 -42.09 15.36
C ASP A 55 12.79 -41.73 14.12
N GLN A 56 11.73 -42.51 13.92
CA GLN A 56 10.65 -42.25 12.99
C GLN A 56 9.81 -41.09 13.56
N ALA A 57 10.33 -39.86 13.46
CA ALA A 57 9.57 -38.66 13.73
C ALA A 57 8.85 -38.24 12.45
N THR A 58 7.68 -38.84 12.20
CA THR A 58 6.66 -38.29 11.31
C THR A 58 6.16 -36.96 11.88
N SER A 59 6.93 -35.89 11.68
CA SER A 59 6.43 -34.52 11.83
C SER A 59 5.68 -34.12 10.56
N GLU A 60 4.59 -34.83 10.26
CA GLU A 60 3.49 -34.24 9.50
C GLU A 60 2.80 -33.23 10.42
N GLY A 61 3.28 -32.00 10.32
CA GLY A 61 2.80 -30.89 11.13
C GLY A 61 3.07 -29.56 10.46
N LYS A 62 2.99 -29.49 9.12
CA LYS A 62 2.74 -28.20 8.46
C LYS A 62 1.40 -27.73 9.00
N SER A 63 1.42 -26.87 10.02
CA SER A 63 0.26 -26.14 10.46
C SER A 63 -0.20 -25.32 9.26
N HIS A 64 -1.10 -25.90 8.46
CA HIS A 64 -1.98 -25.13 7.63
C HIS A 64 -2.84 -24.37 8.63
N GLN A 65 -2.34 -23.21 9.07
CA GLN A 65 -3.23 -22.17 9.56
C GLN A 65 -4.18 -21.95 8.39
N ARG A 66 -5.36 -22.57 8.48
CA ARG A 66 -6.53 -22.17 7.71
C ARG A 66 -6.70 -20.70 8.07
N HIS A 67 -6.14 -19.82 7.26
CA HIS A 67 -6.46 -18.42 7.33
C HIS A 67 -7.96 -18.39 7.07
N ALA A 68 -8.74 -17.99 8.08
CA ALA A 68 -10.14 -17.68 7.84
C ALA A 68 -10.16 -16.63 6.72
N ASP A 69 -10.87 -16.91 5.63
CA ASP A 69 -11.10 -15.90 4.61
C ASP A 69 -11.94 -14.80 5.27
N TYR A 70 -11.38 -13.60 5.32
CA TYR A 70 -12.08 -12.43 5.85
C TYR A 70 -12.89 -11.81 4.71
N ASP A 71 -14.10 -11.36 5.03
CA ASP A 71 -14.86 -10.56 4.07
C ASP A 71 -14.18 -9.21 3.81
N ASP A 72 -14.55 -8.57 2.70
CA ASP A 72 -13.95 -7.31 2.27
C ASP A 72 -14.14 -6.22 3.34
N LYS A 73 -15.28 -6.23 4.04
CA LYS A 73 -15.59 -5.25 5.09
C LYS A 73 -14.62 -5.36 6.26
N ALA A 74 -14.32 -6.57 6.72
CA ALA A 74 -13.35 -6.81 7.78
C ALA A 74 -11.92 -6.47 7.32
N LEU A 75 -11.55 -6.80 6.09
CA LEU A 75 -10.26 -6.44 5.51
C LEU A 75 -10.06 -4.92 5.44
N VAL A 76 -11.07 -4.19 4.99
CA VAL A 76 -11.08 -2.71 4.96
C VAL A 76 -10.97 -2.17 6.39
N ALA A 77 -11.82 -2.64 7.31
CA ALA A 77 -11.83 -2.18 8.70
C ALA A 77 -10.46 -2.34 9.38
N MET A 78 -9.82 -3.51 9.23
CA MET A 78 -8.46 -3.75 9.70
C MET A 78 -7.44 -2.83 9.02
N THR A 79 -7.59 -2.60 7.72
CA THR A 79 -6.70 -1.71 6.96
C THR A 79 -6.77 -0.28 7.47
N LEU A 80 -7.92 0.21 7.95
CA LEU A 80 -8.04 1.59 8.47
C LEU A 80 -7.11 1.90 9.67
N HIS A 81 -6.59 0.88 10.35
CA HIS A 81 -5.59 1.02 11.42
C HIS A 81 -4.15 1.08 10.92
N ALA A 82 -3.91 0.77 9.65
CA ALA A 82 -2.57 0.72 9.10
C ALA A 82 -1.94 2.11 8.96
N ARG A 83 -0.59 2.14 8.98
CA ARG A 83 0.15 3.38 8.73
C ARG A 83 -0.03 3.78 7.27
N ARG A 84 0.01 5.09 7.00
CA ARG A 84 -0.06 5.69 5.64
C ARG A 84 -1.44 5.60 4.98
N VAL A 85 -2.44 5.00 5.63
CA VAL A 85 -3.84 4.99 5.18
C VAL A 85 -4.35 6.41 5.00
N ASP A 86 -3.95 7.28 5.93
CA ASP A 86 -4.28 8.71 5.95
C ASP A 86 -3.87 9.45 4.67
N ARG A 87 -3.00 8.90 3.82
CA ARG A 87 -2.66 9.53 2.54
C ARG A 87 -3.75 9.50 1.49
N TYR A 88 -4.67 8.54 1.57
CA TYR A 88 -5.77 8.44 0.61
C TYR A 88 -7.13 8.22 1.28
N MET A 89 -7.19 7.75 2.52
CA MET A 89 -8.44 7.39 3.20
C MET A 89 -8.50 7.95 4.60
N ILE A 90 -9.71 7.95 5.16
CA ILE A 90 -9.96 8.28 6.56
C ILE A 90 -9.51 7.11 7.43
N THR A 91 -8.74 7.39 8.48
CA THR A 91 -8.23 6.36 9.39
C THR A 91 -9.27 5.89 10.39
N ALA A 92 -9.04 4.73 11.02
CA ALA A 92 -9.91 4.22 12.10
C ALA A 92 -10.03 5.24 13.25
N LYS A 93 -8.92 5.90 13.62
CA LYS A 93 -8.91 6.95 14.66
C LYS A 93 -9.80 8.14 14.29
N GLU A 94 -9.77 8.59 13.04
CA GLU A 94 -10.59 9.71 12.57
C GLU A 94 -12.07 9.34 12.49
N LEU A 95 -12.37 8.14 11.96
CA LEU A 95 -13.73 7.61 11.84
C LEU A 95 -14.38 7.40 13.22
N LYS A 96 -13.63 6.85 14.18
CA LYS A 96 -14.03 6.72 15.59
C LYS A 96 -14.30 8.07 16.26
N ARG A 97 -13.42 9.04 16.04
CA ARG A 97 -13.58 10.41 16.57
C ARG A 97 -14.74 11.17 15.94
N GLY A 98 -15.30 10.65 14.84
CA GLY A 98 -16.38 11.28 14.09
C GLY A 98 -15.94 12.53 13.32
N LYS A 99 -14.63 12.74 13.13
CA LYS A 99 -14.09 13.87 12.36
C LYS A 99 -12.71 13.58 11.79
N TYR A 100 -12.50 14.01 10.56
CA TYR A 100 -11.26 13.81 9.81
C TYR A 100 -10.70 15.13 9.29
N GLU A 101 -9.39 15.15 9.06
CA GLU A 101 -8.70 16.32 8.49
C GLU A 101 -8.65 16.22 6.96
N LEU A 102 -8.97 17.30 6.27
CA LEU A 102 -8.88 17.39 4.82
C LEU A 102 -7.46 17.73 4.36
N GLN A 103 -7.09 17.20 3.21
CA GLN A 103 -5.81 17.39 2.52
C GLN A 103 -5.95 18.32 1.31
N TYR A 104 -6.73 19.41 1.43
CA TYR A 104 -6.75 20.48 0.44
C TYR A 104 -5.76 21.57 0.81
N GLN A 105 -5.09 22.12 -0.20
CA GLN A 105 -4.22 23.27 -0.01
C GLN A 105 -5.04 24.51 0.40
N GLY A 106 -4.44 25.39 1.19
CA GLY A 106 -5.04 26.68 1.57
C GLY A 106 -6.05 26.64 2.72
N LEU A 107 -6.53 25.47 3.14
CA LEU A 107 -7.42 25.37 4.30
C LEU A 107 -6.72 25.77 5.60
N LYS A 108 -7.42 26.47 6.50
CA LYS A 108 -6.92 26.92 7.81
C LYS A 108 -7.97 26.71 8.90
N GLY A 109 -7.54 26.63 10.15
CA GLY A 109 -8.43 26.56 11.31
C GLY A 109 -9.46 25.45 11.22
N LYS A 110 -10.73 25.78 11.49
CA LYS A 110 -11.84 24.82 11.53
C LYS A 110 -12.18 24.23 10.16
N ASP A 111 -11.91 24.95 9.08
CA ASP A 111 -12.24 24.54 7.70
C ASP A 111 -11.43 23.33 7.24
N LYS A 112 -10.33 23.02 7.93
CA LYS A 112 -9.54 21.80 7.72
C LYS A 112 -10.26 20.52 8.14
N TYR A 113 -11.33 20.60 8.92
CA TYR A 113 -11.96 19.42 9.51
C TYR A 113 -13.39 19.22 8.99
N LYS A 114 -13.76 17.97 8.74
CA LYS A 114 -15.15 17.57 8.44
C LYS A 114 -15.61 16.48 9.38
N SER A 115 -16.90 16.50 9.70
CA SER A 115 -17.57 15.45 10.45
C SER A 115 -17.76 14.21 9.58
N ILE A 116 -17.74 13.04 10.19
CA ILE A 116 -18.02 11.76 9.54
C ILE A 116 -18.66 10.81 10.55
N SER A 117 -19.68 10.06 10.13
CA SER A 117 -20.26 8.97 10.91
C SER A 117 -19.90 7.60 10.34
N GLU A 118 -19.77 7.52 9.01
CA GLU A 118 -19.62 6.29 8.25
C GLU A 118 -18.70 6.49 7.03
N LEU A 119 -18.07 5.40 6.59
CA LEU A 119 -17.31 5.30 5.34
C LEU A 119 -18.14 4.49 4.33
N GLN A 120 -18.35 5.06 3.14
CA GLN A 120 -19.09 4.43 2.05
C GLN A 120 -18.10 3.87 1.02
N LEU A 121 -18.32 2.62 0.61
CA LEU A 121 -17.52 1.92 -0.40
C LEU A 121 -18.44 1.55 -1.56
N HIS A 122 -18.19 2.10 -2.73
CA HIS A 122 -18.95 1.81 -3.96
C HIS A 122 -18.10 0.95 -4.89
N LYS A 123 -18.65 -0.16 -5.38
CA LYS A 123 -17.90 -1.03 -6.30
C LYS A 123 -17.50 -0.26 -7.56
N ALA A 124 -16.22 -0.35 -7.93
CA ALA A 124 -15.66 0.30 -9.11
C ALA A 124 -15.23 -0.74 -10.13
N ASN A 125 -15.64 -0.55 -11.38
CA ASN A 125 -15.16 -1.36 -12.50
C ASN A 125 -13.93 -0.67 -13.11
N ILE A 126 -12.73 -1.14 -12.75
CA ILE A 126 -11.47 -0.66 -13.30
C ILE A 126 -10.96 -1.65 -14.33
N GLU A 127 -10.56 -1.14 -15.49
CA GLU A 127 -10.00 -1.94 -16.58
C GLU A 127 -8.81 -2.78 -16.09
N HIS A 128 -8.76 -4.05 -16.48
CA HIS A 128 -7.73 -5.03 -16.12
C HIS A 128 -7.62 -5.35 -14.61
N THR A 129 -8.68 -5.13 -13.83
CA THR A 129 -8.71 -5.63 -12.44
C THR A 129 -8.64 -7.16 -12.45
N PRO A 130 -7.71 -7.79 -11.71
CA PRO A 130 -7.65 -9.26 -11.59
C PRO A 130 -8.93 -9.84 -10.96
N ASP A 131 -9.33 -11.03 -11.40
CA ASP A 131 -10.57 -11.69 -10.95
C ASP A 131 -10.62 -11.93 -9.43
N ASP A 132 -9.46 -12.10 -8.78
CA ASP A 132 -9.36 -12.31 -7.33
C ASP A 132 -9.38 -11.01 -6.52
N MET A 133 -9.57 -9.85 -7.17
CA MET A 133 -9.55 -8.54 -6.54
C MET A 133 -10.81 -7.73 -6.85
N LYS A 134 -11.31 -7.03 -5.84
CA LYS A 134 -12.40 -6.06 -6.00
C LYS A 134 -11.90 -4.66 -5.70
N VAL A 135 -12.30 -3.69 -6.53
CA VAL A 135 -11.98 -2.28 -6.32
C VAL A 135 -13.22 -1.54 -5.84
N TYR A 136 -13.03 -0.67 -4.85
CA TYR A 136 -14.06 0.21 -4.33
C TYR A 136 -13.62 1.66 -4.41
N VAL A 137 -14.50 2.56 -4.85
CA VAL A 137 -14.39 3.98 -4.58
C VAL A 137 -14.76 4.23 -3.13
N VAL A 138 -13.95 5.02 -2.43
CA VAL A 138 -14.11 5.31 -1.00
C VAL A 138 -14.63 6.73 -0.83
N GLN A 139 -15.72 6.88 -0.10
CA GLN A 139 -16.27 8.17 0.25
C GLN A 139 -16.46 8.32 1.77
N PRO A 140 -16.28 9.55 2.30
CA PRO A 140 -15.89 10.77 1.60
C PRO A 140 -14.39 10.83 1.29
N ASN A 141 -14.02 11.63 0.28
CA ASN A 141 -12.62 11.87 -0.09
C ASN A 141 -11.92 12.75 0.97
N LYS A 142 -10.65 12.42 1.23
CA LYS A 142 -9.81 13.17 2.18
C LYS A 142 -9.07 14.33 1.50
N GLY A 143 -8.75 14.22 0.21
CA GLY A 143 -8.02 15.24 -0.55
C GLY A 143 -8.66 15.56 -1.91
N PRO A 144 -7.98 16.35 -2.77
CA PRO A 144 -8.44 16.70 -4.11
C PRO A 144 -8.23 15.53 -5.08
N TYR A 145 -8.74 14.36 -4.76
CA TYR A 145 -8.68 13.14 -5.57
C TYR A 145 -9.86 12.24 -5.17
N ARG A 146 -10.25 11.33 -6.06
CA ARG A 146 -11.08 10.18 -5.69
C ARG A 146 -10.20 9.13 -5.04
N SER A 147 -10.67 8.60 -3.92
CA SER A 147 -9.98 7.56 -3.16
C SER A 147 -10.45 6.17 -3.58
N TYR A 148 -9.52 5.23 -3.73
CA TYR A 148 -9.79 3.86 -4.12
C TYR A 148 -9.11 2.88 -3.17
N ILE A 149 -9.79 1.75 -2.91
CA ILE A 149 -9.24 0.60 -2.22
C ILE A 149 -9.49 -0.65 -3.05
N ALA A 150 -8.44 -1.38 -3.39
CA ALA A 150 -8.53 -2.70 -4.00
C ALA A 150 -8.25 -3.77 -2.93
N VAL A 151 -9.08 -4.80 -2.86
CA VAL A 151 -9.07 -5.80 -1.78
C VAL A 151 -9.05 -7.20 -2.37
N SER A 152 -8.10 -8.01 -1.92
CA SER A 152 -8.09 -9.46 -2.08
C SER A 152 -7.54 -10.15 -0.83
N GLN A 153 -7.61 -11.48 -0.79
CA GLN A 153 -7.00 -12.28 0.28
C GLN A 153 -5.45 -12.21 0.29
N LYS A 154 -4.82 -11.69 -0.77
CA LYS A 154 -3.37 -11.60 -0.90
C LYS A 154 -2.84 -10.19 -0.62
N GLU A 155 -3.49 -9.19 -1.21
CA GLU A 155 -3.02 -7.81 -1.19
C GLU A 155 -4.19 -6.82 -1.06
N ILE A 156 -3.91 -5.70 -0.39
CA ILE A 156 -4.79 -4.54 -0.32
C ILE A 156 -4.01 -3.34 -0.86
N ILE A 157 -4.60 -2.57 -1.76
CA ILE A 157 -3.95 -1.44 -2.42
C ILE A 157 -4.79 -0.18 -2.21
N LEU A 158 -4.17 0.91 -1.74
CA LEU A 158 -4.80 2.23 -1.66
C LEU A 158 -4.27 3.14 -2.74
N PHE A 159 -5.16 3.86 -3.41
CA PHE A 159 -4.80 4.75 -4.51
C PHE A 159 -5.69 5.99 -4.53
N GLY A 160 -5.15 7.08 -5.06
CA GLY A 160 -5.87 8.32 -5.26
C GLY A 160 -5.66 8.80 -6.68
N SER A 161 -6.75 9.14 -7.38
CA SER A 161 -6.66 9.68 -8.74
C SER A 161 -7.64 10.82 -8.99
N GLN A 162 -7.26 11.75 -9.85
CA GLN A 162 -8.13 12.80 -10.40
C GLN A 162 -8.60 12.48 -11.82
N SER A 163 -7.94 11.52 -12.48
CA SER A 163 -8.19 11.14 -13.87
C SER A 163 -8.53 9.65 -13.97
N PRO A 164 -9.16 9.19 -15.06
CA PRO A 164 -9.27 7.77 -15.36
C PRO A 164 -7.90 7.09 -15.35
N PHE A 165 -7.87 5.83 -14.91
CA PHE A 165 -6.65 5.03 -14.79
C PHE A 165 -6.99 3.54 -15.01
N LYS A 166 -5.96 2.72 -15.30
CA LYS A 166 -6.09 1.25 -15.34
C LYS A 166 -5.55 0.61 -14.08
N PHE A 167 -5.89 -0.65 -13.82
CA PHE A 167 -5.48 -1.33 -12.61
C PHE A 167 -3.94 -1.35 -12.42
N GLU A 168 -3.18 -1.39 -13.50
CA GLU A 168 -1.71 -1.35 -13.46
C GLU A 168 -1.17 -0.04 -12.87
N ASP A 169 -1.83 1.09 -13.11
CA ASP A 169 -1.46 2.39 -12.54
C ASP A 169 -1.64 2.37 -11.01
N MET A 170 -2.77 1.82 -10.57
CA MET A 170 -3.06 1.61 -9.15
C MET A 170 -2.05 0.66 -8.51
N HIS A 171 -1.71 -0.44 -9.18
CA HIS A 171 -0.72 -1.39 -8.69
C HIS A 171 0.71 -0.82 -8.73
N LYS A 172 1.06 0.10 -9.63
CA LYS A 172 2.39 0.70 -9.67
C LYS A 172 2.55 1.85 -8.67
N GLY A 173 1.54 2.70 -8.53
CA GLY A 173 1.58 3.93 -7.73
C GLY A 173 0.91 3.84 -6.36
N GLY A 174 0.16 2.78 -6.08
CA GLY A 174 -0.60 2.61 -4.86
C GLY A 174 0.20 2.23 -3.62
N ILE A 175 -0.41 2.42 -2.45
CA ILE A 175 0.11 1.94 -1.17
C ILE A 175 -0.33 0.50 -1.00
N LYS A 176 0.62 -0.43 -1.02
CA LYS A 176 0.37 -1.86 -0.92
C LYS A 176 0.48 -2.36 0.51
N PHE A 177 -0.44 -3.24 0.88
CA PHE A 177 -0.44 -3.97 2.12
C PHE A 177 -0.57 -5.46 1.83
N ASN A 178 0.27 -6.26 2.47
CA ASN A 178 0.06 -7.71 2.48
C ASN A 178 -1.12 -8.04 3.41
N THR A 179 -2.16 -8.69 2.88
CA THR A 179 -3.40 -8.97 3.62
C THR A 179 -3.15 -9.80 4.87
N LYS A 180 -2.29 -10.82 4.80
CA LYS A 180 -1.95 -11.65 5.97
C LYS A 180 -1.32 -10.83 7.10
N ARG A 181 -0.46 -9.86 6.77
CA ARG A 181 0.17 -8.97 7.78
C ARG A 181 -0.85 -8.01 8.39
N ILE A 182 -1.80 -7.50 7.60
CA ILE A 182 -2.91 -6.68 8.10
C ILE A 182 -3.77 -7.49 9.09
N VAL A 183 -4.20 -8.68 8.67
CA VAL A 183 -4.99 -9.60 9.50
C VAL A 183 -4.26 -9.92 10.80
N HIS A 184 -3.02 -10.41 10.70
CA HIS A 184 -2.23 -10.78 11.88
C HIS A 184 -2.15 -9.64 12.90
N LYS A 185 -1.96 -8.41 12.42
CA LYS A 185 -1.77 -7.24 13.28
C LYS A 185 -3.07 -6.68 13.86
N TYR A 186 -4.19 -6.74 13.13
CA TYR A 186 -5.39 -5.97 13.47
C TYR A 186 -6.66 -6.81 13.66
N HIS A 187 -6.65 -8.14 13.47
CA HIS A 187 -7.82 -9.00 13.71
C HIS A 187 -8.36 -8.95 15.15
N LYS A 188 -7.56 -8.48 16.11
CA LYS A 188 -7.91 -8.29 17.53
C LYS A 188 -7.94 -6.82 17.95
N ALA A 189 -8.07 -5.89 16.99
CA ALA A 189 -8.23 -4.47 17.33
C ALA A 189 -9.52 -4.29 18.15
N LYS A 190 -9.43 -3.57 19.27
CA LYS A 190 -10.55 -3.44 20.25
C LYS A 190 -11.79 -2.78 19.65
N ASP A 191 -11.61 -1.97 18.62
CA ASP A 191 -12.62 -1.22 17.89
C ASP A 191 -12.92 -1.79 16.50
N LEU A 192 -12.47 -3.02 16.20
CA LEU A 192 -12.68 -3.63 14.89
C LEU A 192 -14.18 -3.75 14.53
N ASP A 193 -15.01 -4.21 15.47
CA ASP A 193 -16.45 -4.33 15.26
C ASP A 193 -17.10 -2.96 15.04
N GLU A 194 -16.71 -1.96 15.85
CA GLU A 194 -17.14 -0.57 15.69
C GLU A 194 -16.78 -0.03 14.29
N MET A 195 -15.57 -0.34 13.78
CA MET A 195 -15.15 0.10 12.44
C MET A 195 -15.93 -0.60 11.34
N LYS A 196 -16.21 -1.91 11.47
CA LYS A 196 -17.03 -2.64 10.50
C LYS A 196 -18.45 -2.06 10.41
N ASP A 197 -19.06 -1.71 11.54
CA ASP A 197 -20.42 -1.16 11.57
C ASP A 197 -20.53 0.19 10.87
N LYS A 198 -19.46 0.99 10.96
CA LYS A 198 -19.30 2.29 10.30
C LYS A 198 -18.90 2.18 8.83
N ILE A 199 -18.69 0.97 8.28
CA ILE A 199 -18.40 0.75 6.86
C ILE A 199 -19.64 0.20 6.16
N LYS A 200 -20.08 0.91 5.12
CA LYS A 200 -21.14 0.47 4.21
C LYS A 200 -20.52 0.15 2.86
N ILE A 201 -20.79 -1.05 2.36
CA ILE A 201 -20.41 -1.47 1.01
C ILE A 201 -21.69 -1.49 0.18
N SER A 202 -21.66 -0.80 -0.95
CA SER A 202 -22.71 -0.79 -1.96
C SER A 202 -22.19 -1.47 -3.23
N ASP A 203 -22.97 -2.42 -3.73
CA ASP A 203 -22.72 -3.05 -5.02
C ASP A 203 -23.13 -2.16 -6.20
N GLN A 204 -23.83 -1.05 -5.94
CA GLN A 204 -24.16 -0.09 -6.99
C GLN A 204 -22.93 0.75 -7.32
N PRO A 205 -22.53 0.82 -8.62
CA PRO A 205 -21.45 1.70 -9.05
C PRO A 205 -21.82 3.16 -8.78
N GLU A 206 -20.82 3.98 -8.46
CA GLU A 206 -20.95 5.44 -8.39
C GLU A 206 -21.17 6.04 -9.78
#